data_AF-A0A6S7KZR0-F1
#
_entry.id   AF-A0A6S7KZR0-F1
#
_cell.length_a   1.000
_cell.length_b   1.000
_cell.length_c   1.000
_cell.angle_alpha   90.00
_cell.angle_beta   90.00
_cell.angle_gamma   90.00
#
_symmetry.space_group_name_H-M   'P 1'
#
loop_
_entity.id
_entity.type
_entity.pdbx_description
1 polymer ?
#
loop_
_entity_poly.entity_id
_entity_poly.type
_entity_poly.pdbx_seq_one_letter_code
_entity_poly.pdbx_strand_id
1 'polypeptide(L)'
;MDESSGKVVDFSLVQVTEVSSSNAMEYEGCKRSLKKLIKHKIPVRCLTTDRHVTITARMKSDFPKIKHQYDVWHLSKSVTKKLTKNKAKKKCNEDLLPWIQSVSNHLWWSVSTCDEDVSVVKEKWLSIIHHVSNKHSWRGCKHFKKCVHHRLSRREKKQVPWLKAGSPELVALEEVVNNKRLLKDMEKLTEFRHTGELEVFHSLMLKYLPKRKHFSYRCMVARTQLAALDHNHNCNRVQAVVNVAIQG
;
A
#
# COMPACT_ATOMS: atom_id res chain seq x y z
N MET A 1 -5.79 -7.90 -12.29
CA MET A 1 -6.49 -6.70 -12.78
C MET A 1 -5.47 -5.80 -13.45
N ASP A 2 -5.80 -5.23 -14.59
CA ASP A 2 -4.99 -4.18 -15.22
C ASP A 2 -5.21 -2.85 -14.49
N GLU A 3 -4.13 -2.21 -14.09
CA GLU A 3 -4.18 -0.99 -13.27
C GLU A 3 -4.71 0.21 -14.05
N SER A 4 -4.38 0.31 -15.34
CA SER A 4 -4.73 1.49 -16.16
C SER A 4 -6.22 1.52 -16.49
N SER A 5 -6.81 0.35 -16.80
CA SER A 5 -8.22 0.23 -17.17
C SER A 5 -9.13 -0.20 -16.02
N GLY A 6 -8.59 -0.61 -14.88
CA GLY A 6 -9.35 -1.21 -13.78
C GLY A 6 -9.98 -2.56 -14.12
N LYS A 7 -9.70 -3.15 -15.29
CA LYS A 7 -10.37 -4.37 -15.77
C LYS A 7 -9.71 -5.63 -15.24
N VAL A 8 -10.53 -6.61 -14.91
CA VAL A 8 -10.11 -7.99 -14.67
C VAL A 8 -9.74 -8.63 -16.02
N VAL A 9 -8.44 -8.77 -16.27
CA VAL A 9 -7.90 -9.41 -17.48
C VAL A 9 -7.83 -10.92 -17.35
N ASP A 10 -7.53 -11.42 -16.15
CA ASP A 10 -7.45 -12.84 -15.85
C ASP A 10 -7.73 -13.10 -14.37
N PHE A 11 -8.18 -14.31 -14.07
CA PHE A 11 -8.30 -14.86 -12.72
C PHE A 11 -7.93 -16.34 -12.74
N SER A 12 -7.44 -16.84 -11.61
CA SER A 12 -7.12 -18.26 -11.42
C SER A 12 -7.79 -18.78 -10.16
N LEU A 13 -8.52 -19.89 -10.27
CA LEU A 13 -9.02 -20.64 -9.12
C LEU A 13 -8.09 -21.83 -8.87
N VAL A 14 -7.59 -21.91 -7.64
CA VAL A 14 -6.73 -23.00 -7.16
C VAL A 14 -7.46 -23.70 -6.02
N GLN A 15 -7.47 -25.02 -6.02
CA GLN A 15 -7.96 -25.84 -4.91
C GLN A 15 -6.79 -26.19 -3.98
N VAL A 16 -7.07 -26.30 -2.68
CA VAL A 16 -6.04 -26.66 -1.70
C VAL A 16 -5.41 -28.03 -1.98
N THR A 17 -6.16 -28.94 -2.61
CA THR A 17 -5.67 -30.27 -3.03
C THR A 17 -4.61 -30.22 -4.13
N GLU A 18 -4.47 -29.09 -4.83
CA GLU A 18 -3.46 -28.89 -5.88
C GLU A 18 -2.11 -28.43 -5.33
N VAL A 19 -2.04 -28.03 -4.06
CA VAL A 19 -0.86 -27.40 -3.45
C VAL A 19 -0.68 -27.83 -1.99
N SER A 20 0.46 -27.50 -1.39
CA SER A 20 0.78 -27.96 -0.03
C SER A 20 0.13 -27.14 1.10
N SER A 21 -0.38 -25.94 0.82
CA SER A 21 -0.97 -25.04 1.84
C SER A 21 -1.78 -23.91 1.22
N SER A 22 -2.59 -23.22 2.03
CA SER A 22 -3.32 -22.01 1.62
C SER A 22 -2.38 -20.90 1.12
N ASN A 23 -1.24 -20.68 1.78
CA ASN A 23 -0.24 -19.70 1.32
C ASN A 23 0.36 -20.07 -0.04
N ALA A 24 0.48 -21.37 -0.33
CA ALA A 24 0.92 -21.83 -1.65
C ALA A 24 -0.14 -21.59 -2.74
N MET A 25 -1.43 -21.57 -2.37
CA MET A 25 -2.52 -21.30 -3.32
C MET A 25 -2.42 -19.88 -3.89
N GLU A 26 -2.12 -18.89 -3.06
CA GLU A 26 -2.00 -17.49 -3.51
C GLU A 26 -0.90 -17.32 -4.56
N TYR A 27 0.28 -17.88 -4.30
CA TYR A 27 1.39 -17.83 -5.26
C TYR A 27 1.06 -18.63 -6.53
N GLU A 28 0.50 -19.82 -6.40
CA GLU A 28 0.17 -20.65 -7.57
C GLU A 28 -0.89 -19.97 -8.45
N GLY A 29 -1.90 -19.32 -7.85
CA GLY A 29 -2.88 -18.52 -8.58
C GLY A 29 -2.24 -17.36 -9.33
N CYS A 30 -1.37 -16.58 -8.66
CA CYS A 30 -0.61 -15.50 -9.28
C CYS A 30 0.24 -16.01 -10.46
N LYS A 31 1.00 -17.09 -10.25
CA LYS A 31 1.86 -17.72 -11.25
C LYS A 31 1.08 -18.22 -12.47
N ARG A 32 -0.09 -18.84 -12.27
CA ARG A 32 -0.96 -19.31 -13.38
C ARG A 32 -1.41 -18.14 -14.24
N SER A 33 -1.89 -17.06 -13.61
CA SER A 33 -2.33 -15.87 -14.31
C SER A 33 -1.18 -15.18 -15.07
N LEU A 34 -0.01 -14.99 -14.45
CA LEU A 34 1.16 -14.42 -15.14
C LEU A 34 1.61 -15.27 -16.33
N LYS A 35 1.71 -16.60 -16.16
CA LYS A 35 2.09 -17.52 -17.25
C LYS A 35 1.09 -17.46 -18.41
N LYS A 36 -0.21 -17.35 -18.11
CA LYS A 36 -1.25 -17.23 -19.13
C LYS A 36 -1.12 -15.92 -19.91
N LEU A 37 -0.93 -14.79 -19.23
CA LEU A 37 -0.69 -13.49 -19.90
C LEU A 37 0.54 -13.55 -20.82
N ILE A 38 1.65 -14.11 -20.33
CA ILE A 38 2.88 -14.30 -21.12
C ILE A 38 2.64 -15.20 -22.33
N LYS A 39 1.93 -16.33 -22.15
CA LYS A 39 1.58 -17.26 -23.25
C LYS A 39 0.77 -16.55 -24.35
N HIS A 40 -0.13 -15.65 -23.97
CA HIS A 40 -0.92 -14.83 -24.89
C HIS A 40 -0.17 -13.58 -25.41
N LYS A 41 1.13 -13.47 -25.14
CA LYS A 41 1.98 -12.34 -25.56
C LYS A 41 1.48 -10.97 -25.03
N ILE A 42 0.78 -10.98 -23.89
CA ILE A 42 0.38 -9.75 -23.20
C ILE A 42 1.56 -9.28 -22.34
N PRO A 43 2.12 -8.09 -22.59
CA PRO A 43 3.27 -7.59 -21.84
C PRO A 43 2.85 -7.22 -20.40
N VAL A 44 3.59 -7.75 -19.42
CA VAL A 44 3.41 -7.40 -18.00
C VAL A 44 4.67 -6.68 -17.52
N ARG A 45 4.62 -5.35 -17.42
CA ARG A 45 5.74 -4.53 -16.93
C ARG A 45 5.90 -4.67 -15.41
N CYS A 46 4.80 -4.56 -14.69
CA CYS A 46 4.78 -4.48 -13.23
C CYS A 46 3.68 -5.36 -12.65
N LEU A 47 3.95 -5.95 -11.48
CA LEU A 47 2.97 -6.59 -10.63
C LEU A 47 2.94 -5.85 -9.28
N THR A 48 1.74 -5.45 -8.86
CA THR A 48 1.50 -4.84 -7.54
C THR A 48 0.80 -5.85 -6.63
N THR A 49 1.34 -6.09 -5.43
CA THR A 49 0.74 -7.01 -4.45
C THR A 49 0.82 -6.46 -3.04
N ASP A 50 0.13 -7.10 -2.11
CA ASP A 50 0.41 -6.96 -0.68
C ASP A 50 1.83 -7.43 -0.34
N ARG A 51 2.24 -7.18 0.90
CA ARG A 51 3.52 -7.66 1.47
C ARG A 51 3.50 -9.16 1.76
N HIS A 52 3.35 -9.97 0.72
CA HIS A 52 3.36 -11.42 0.81
C HIS A 52 4.76 -11.99 0.56
N VAL A 53 5.39 -12.53 1.62
CA VAL A 53 6.80 -12.99 1.58
C VAL A 53 7.07 -14.01 0.47
N THR A 54 6.20 -15.01 0.30
CA THR A 54 6.36 -16.03 -0.74
C THR A 54 6.32 -15.45 -2.14
N ILE A 55 5.32 -14.61 -2.45
CA ILE A 55 5.22 -13.94 -3.76
C ILE A 55 6.46 -13.08 -4.00
N THR A 56 6.90 -12.28 -3.03
CA THR A 56 8.12 -11.45 -3.17
C THR A 56 9.35 -12.29 -3.52
N ALA A 57 9.57 -13.40 -2.81
CA ALA A 57 10.71 -14.27 -3.06
C ALA A 57 10.63 -14.94 -4.44
N ARG A 58 9.45 -15.46 -4.79
CA ARG A 58 9.23 -16.19 -6.04
C ARG A 58 9.18 -15.31 -7.27
N MET A 59 8.71 -14.07 -7.18
CA MET A 59 8.75 -13.12 -8.30
C MET A 59 10.18 -12.86 -8.76
N LYS A 60 11.13 -12.77 -7.81
CA LYS A 60 12.55 -12.57 -8.13
C LYS A 60 13.14 -13.75 -8.90
N SER A 61 12.74 -14.99 -8.60
CA SER A 61 13.26 -16.19 -9.27
C SER A 61 12.50 -16.53 -10.55
N ASP A 62 11.18 -16.52 -10.51
CA ASP A 62 10.32 -17.09 -11.55
C ASP A 62 9.98 -16.05 -12.64
N PHE A 63 9.97 -14.75 -12.31
CA PHE A 63 9.61 -13.67 -13.21
C PHE A 63 10.54 -12.44 -13.07
N PRO A 64 11.87 -12.60 -13.22
CA PRO A 64 12.85 -11.55 -12.89
C PRO A 64 12.73 -10.27 -13.74
N LYS A 65 12.09 -10.36 -14.92
CA LYS A 65 11.86 -9.22 -15.82
C LYS A 65 10.63 -8.37 -15.43
N ILE A 66 9.74 -8.90 -14.59
CA ILE A 66 8.55 -8.19 -14.13
C ILE A 66 8.94 -7.40 -12.88
N LYS A 67 8.80 -6.08 -12.92
CA LYS A 67 9.02 -5.25 -11.73
C LYS A 67 7.95 -5.59 -10.71
N HIS A 68 8.35 -5.83 -9.47
CA HIS A 68 7.42 -6.12 -8.38
C HIS A 68 7.33 -4.91 -7.46
N GLN A 69 6.12 -4.43 -7.22
CA GLN A 69 5.79 -3.32 -6.35
C GLN A 69 4.81 -3.78 -5.25
N TYR A 70 4.81 -3.07 -4.14
CA TYR A 70 3.84 -3.24 -3.07
C TYR A 70 2.74 -2.20 -3.14
N ASP A 71 1.56 -2.57 -2.66
CA ASP A 71 0.51 -1.61 -2.38
C ASP A 71 0.93 -0.66 -1.24
N VAL A 72 1.10 0.62 -1.57
CA VAL A 72 1.45 1.68 -0.63
C VAL A 72 0.38 1.89 0.43
N TRP A 73 -0.90 1.68 0.10
CA TRP A 73 -2.00 1.85 1.04
C TRP A 73 -1.93 0.81 2.16
N HIS A 74 -1.78 -0.48 1.80
CA HIS A 74 -1.60 -1.53 2.79
C HIS A 74 -0.35 -1.34 3.66
N LEU A 75 0.75 -0.82 3.11
CA LEU A 75 1.92 -0.49 3.91
C LEU A 75 1.64 0.63 4.91
N SER A 76 1.10 1.76 4.43
CA SER A 76 0.75 2.90 5.27
C SER A 76 -0.19 2.49 6.41
N LYS A 77 -1.25 1.74 6.09
CA LYS A 77 -2.18 1.17 7.07
C LYS A 77 -1.46 0.31 8.12
N SER A 78 -0.48 -0.49 7.72
CA SER A 78 0.31 -1.28 8.66
C SER A 78 1.18 -0.42 9.58
N VAL A 79 1.78 0.66 9.07
CA VAL A 79 2.57 1.60 9.87
C VAL A 79 1.68 2.31 10.89
N THR A 80 0.56 2.88 10.43
CA THR A 80 -0.47 3.51 11.28
C THR A 80 -0.96 2.57 12.36
N LYS A 81 -1.28 1.31 12.01
CA LYS A 81 -1.69 0.30 13.00
C LYS A 81 -0.61 0.03 14.04
N LYS A 82 0.66 -0.09 13.63
CA LYS A 82 1.79 -0.34 14.54
C LYS A 82 2.01 0.84 15.49
N LEU A 83 1.98 2.07 14.98
CA LEU A 83 2.09 3.28 15.81
C LEU A 83 0.91 3.38 16.77
N THR A 84 -0.32 3.26 16.29
CA THR A 84 -1.51 3.42 17.13
C THR A 84 -1.60 2.33 18.20
N LYS A 85 -1.55 1.05 17.81
CA LYS A 85 -1.83 -0.06 18.73
C LYS A 85 -0.63 -0.46 19.57
N ASN A 86 0.58 -0.41 19.01
CA ASN A 86 1.75 -0.99 19.67
C ASN A 86 2.65 0.06 20.32
N LYS A 87 2.50 1.35 19.96
CA LYS A 87 3.34 2.44 20.48
C LYS A 87 2.53 3.45 21.29
N ALA A 88 1.62 4.17 20.64
CA ALA A 88 0.93 5.33 21.22
C ALA A 88 -0.04 4.98 22.36
N LYS A 89 -0.56 3.75 22.41
CA LYS A 89 -1.37 3.24 23.53
C LYS A 89 -0.56 2.77 24.74
N LYS A 90 0.77 2.75 24.65
CA LYS A 90 1.61 2.45 25.81
C LYS A 90 1.73 3.69 26.69
N LYS A 91 1.81 3.48 28.00
CA LYS A 91 2.05 4.53 28.98
C LYS A 91 3.29 5.35 28.59
N CYS A 92 3.21 6.67 28.72
CA CYS A 92 4.26 7.62 28.36
C CYS A 92 4.51 7.77 26.85
N ASN A 93 3.61 7.31 25.98
CA ASN A 93 3.72 7.49 24.53
C ASN A 93 2.51 8.25 23.93
N GLU A 94 1.67 8.84 24.76
CA GLU A 94 0.35 9.37 24.39
C GLU A 94 0.48 10.54 23.38
N ASP A 95 1.53 11.35 23.54
CA ASP A 95 1.85 12.49 22.66
C ASP A 95 2.23 12.07 21.22
N LEU A 96 2.38 10.77 20.95
CA LEU A 96 2.53 10.24 19.59
C LEU A 96 1.21 10.26 18.80
N LEU A 97 0.05 10.20 19.46
CA LEU A 97 -1.27 10.09 18.81
C LEU A 97 -1.53 11.20 17.77
N PRO A 98 -1.29 12.50 18.06
CA PRO A 98 -1.53 13.58 17.10
C PRO A 98 -0.68 13.48 15.83
N TRP A 99 0.47 12.78 15.90
CA TRP A 99 1.41 12.67 14.78
C TRP A 99 1.11 11.52 13.83
N ILE A 100 0.27 10.55 14.22
CA ILE A 100 0.07 9.32 13.45
C ILE A 100 -0.42 9.62 12.02
N GLN A 101 -1.37 10.55 11.88
CA GLN A 101 -1.87 10.93 10.56
C GLN A 101 -0.78 11.63 9.73
N SER A 102 0.01 12.52 10.35
CA SER A 102 1.13 13.19 9.69
C SER A 102 2.19 12.19 9.22
N VAL A 103 2.50 11.15 10.01
CA VAL A 103 3.43 10.09 9.60
C VAL A 103 2.89 9.30 8.40
N SER A 104 1.60 8.96 8.41
CA SER A 104 0.92 8.30 7.28
C SER A 104 0.97 9.14 6.00
N ASN A 105 0.60 10.43 6.12
CA ASN A 105 0.64 11.37 5.01
C ASN A 105 2.07 11.57 4.48
N HIS A 106 3.05 11.63 5.40
CA HIS A 106 4.46 11.77 5.04
C HIS A 106 5.01 10.54 4.31
N LEU A 107 4.58 9.32 4.69
CA LEU A 107 4.91 8.10 3.92
C LEU A 107 4.37 8.21 2.49
N TRP A 108 3.09 8.56 2.36
CA TRP A 108 2.42 8.70 1.07
C TRP A 108 3.10 9.76 0.20
N TRP A 109 3.40 10.93 0.77
CA TRP A 109 4.14 12.00 0.11
C TRP A 109 5.57 11.57 -0.28
N SER A 110 6.27 10.87 0.61
CA SER A 110 7.64 10.39 0.35
C SER A 110 7.67 9.47 -0.86
N VAL A 111 6.68 8.58 -0.99
CA VAL A 111 6.57 7.63 -2.10
C VAL A 111 6.14 8.34 -3.39
N SER A 112 5.06 9.12 -3.34
CA SER A 112 4.52 9.81 -4.53
C SER A 112 5.47 10.85 -5.15
N THR A 113 6.48 11.30 -4.39
CA THR A 113 7.45 12.30 -4.86
C THR A 113 8.88 11.78 -4.91
N CYS A 114 9.10 10.46 -4.91
CA CYS A 114 10.45 9.90 -4.95
C CYS A 114 11.07 9.79 -6.35
N ASP A 115 10.28 10.02 -7.42
CA ASP A 115 10.73 9.91 -8.81
C ASP A 115 11.40 8.57 -9.11
N GLU A 116 10.77 7.50 -8.62
CA GLU A 116 11.26 6.12 -8.66
C GLU A 116 12.63 5.85 -7.95
N ASP A 117 13.22 6.82 -7.25
CA ASP A 117 14.52 6.68 -6.58
C ASP A 117 14.38 6.15 -5.14
N VAL A 118 14.96 4.97 -4.91
CA VAL A 118 15.00 4.28 -3.62
C VAL A 118 15.67 5.11 -2.51
N SER A 119 16.74 5.83 -2.84
CA SER A 119 17.45 6.68 -1.89
C SER A 119 16.59 7.86 -1.48
N VAL A 120 15.89 8.47 -2.45
CA VAL A 120 14.99 9.61 -2.20
C VAL A 120 13.83 9.21 -1.29
N VAL A 121 13.14 8.09 -1.56
CA VAL A 121 12.01 7.65 -0.71
C VAL A 121 12.48 7.33 0.71
N LYS A 122 13.66 6.71 0.88
CA LYS A 122 14.22 6.39 2.20
C LYS A 122 14.61 7.65 2.97
N GLU A 123 15.32 8.59 2.33
CA GLU A 123 15.72 9.84 2.98
C GLU A 123 14.51 10.71 3.34
N LYS A 124 13.52 10.81 2.44
CA LYS A 124 12.25 11.47 2.75
C LYS A 124 11.57 10.78 3.92
N TRP A 125 11.38 9.47 3.89
CA TRP A 125 10.73 8.74 4.99
C TRP A 125 11.40 8.98 6.34
N LEU A 126 12.72 8.81 6.42
CA LEU A 126 13.48 8.96 7.66
C LEU A 126 13.40 10.38 8.23
N SER A 127 13.25 11.39 7.37
CA SER A 127 13.19 12.80 7.79
C SER A 127 12.01 13.14 8.71
N ILE A 128 10.97 12.29 8.79
CA ILE A 128 9.84 12.53 9.68
C ILE A 128 10.28 12.64 11.14
N ILE A 129 11.29 11.88 11.55
CA ILE A 129 11.86 11.93 12.92
C ILE A 129 12.41 13.34 13.22
N HIS A 130 13.06 13.97 12.24
CA HIS A 130 13.56 15.34 12.37
C HIS A 130 12.40 16.33 12.41
N HIS A 131 11.44 16.20 11.51
CA HIS A 131 10.30 17.11 11.45
C HIS A 131 9.51 17.13 12.76
N VAL A 132 9.11 15.98 13.31
CA VAL A 132 8.31 15.91 14.55
C VAL A 132 9.08 16.41 15.79
N SER A 133 10.42 16.43 15.72
CA SER A 133 11.30 16.99 16.77
C SER A 133 11.70 18.44 16.52
N ASN A 134 10.96 19.14 15.64
CA ASN A 134 11.17 20.54 15.26
C ASN A 134 12.56 20.83 14.63
N LYS A 135 13.20 19.80 14.06
CA LYS A 135 14.45 19.92 13.30
C LYS A 135 14.12 19.92 11.80
N HIS A 136 14.26 21.08 11.18
CA HIS A 136 13.84 21.29 9.78
C HIS A 136 14.98 21.22 8.76
N SER A 137 16.21 20.93 9.22
CA SER A 137 17.39 20.72 8.40
C SER A 137 18.33 19.72 9.06
N TRP A 138 18.98 18.87 8.27
CA TRP A 138 19.87 17.81 8.75
C TRP A 138 21.00 17.53 7.75
N ARG A 139 22.03 16.80 8.20
CA ARG A 139 23.22 16.42 7.42
C ARG A 139 23.20 14.92 7.13
N GLY A 140 24.08 14.46 6.25
CA GLY A 140 24.29 13.02 5.96
C GLY A 140 23.37 12.43 4.88
N CYS A 141 22.31 13.12 4.48
CA CYS A 141 21.48 12.75 3.33
C CYS A 141 22.04 13.36 2.04
N LYS A 142 21.90 12.67 0.90
CA LYS A 142 22.33 13.15 -0.41
C LYS A 142 21.25 14.00 -1.09
N HIS A 143 20.00 13.55 -1.04
CA HIS A 143 18.88 14.08 -1.83
C HIS A 143 17.91 14.95 -1.01
N PHE A 144 17.65 14.61 0.25
CA PHE A 144 16.65 15.30 1.08
C PHE A 144 17.25 15.77 2.42
N LYS A 145 17.54 17.08 2.53
CA LYS A 145 18.31 17.68 3.64
C LYS A 145 17.53 18.69 4.50
N LYS A 146 16.32 19.06 4.08
CA LYS A 146 15.47 20.04 4.76
C LYS A 146 13.99 19.81 4.45
N CYS A 147 13.11 20.24 5.35
CA CYS A 147 11.67 20.23 5.11
C CYS A 147 11.29 21.16 3.94
N VAL A 148 10.22 20.82 3.23
CA VAL A 148 9.73 21.54 2.03
C VAL A 148 8.64 22.57 2.31
N HIS A 149 8.18 22.69 3.56
CA HIS A 149 7.22 23.71 3.94
C HIS A 149 7.89 25.08 4.16
N HIS A 150 7.09 26.14 4.17
CA HIS A 150 7.54 27.49 4.51
C HIS A 150 8.13 27.55 5.91
N ARG A 151 8.91 28.60 6.20
CA ARG A 151 9.42 28.81 7.55
C ARG A 151 8.24 29.07 8.49
N LEU A 152 8.03 28.17 9.44
CA LEU A 152 7.00 28.32 10.46
C LEU A 152 7.28 29.58 11.30
N SER A 153 6.27 30.43 11.42
CA SER A 153 6.23 31.56 12.33
C SER A 153 6.34 31.11 13.79
N ARG A 154 6.64 32.06 14.69
CA ARG A 154 6.66 31.78 16.14
C ARG A 154 5.31 31.27 16.64
N ARG A 155 4.20 31.74 16.05
CA ARG A 155 2.84 31.35 16.42
C ARG A 155 2.53 29.92 15.99
N GLU A 156 2.87 29.54 14.75
CA GLU A 156 2.68 28.16 14.27
C GLU A 156 3.51 27.18 15.10
N LYS A 157 4.79 27.49 15.36
CA LYS A 157 5.66 26.63 16.17
C LYS A 157 5.14 26.36 17.57
N LYS A 158 4.45 27.33 18.20
CA LYS A 158 3.86 27.17 19.54
C LYS A 158 2.60 26.29 19.56
N GLN A 159 1.92 26.15 18.42
CA GLN A 159 0.68 25.36 18.32
C GLN A 159 0.95 23.88 18.00
N VAL A 160 2.15 23.56 17.50
CA VAL A 160 2.50 22.18 17.16
C VAL A 160 3.03 21.45 18.40
N PRO A 161 2.48 20.27 18.75
CA PRO A 161 2.94 19.45 19.86
C PRO A 161 4.22 18.69 19.50
N TRP A 162 5.34 19.40 19.38
CA TRP A 162 6.63 18.79 19.02
C TRP A 162 7.06 17.74 20.05
N LEU A 163 7.60 16.62 19.57
CA LEU A 163 8.16 15.57 20.42
C LEU A 163 9.56 16.00 20.90
N LYS A 164 9.84 15.79 22.19
CA LYS A 164 11.14 16.15 22.78
C LYS A 164 12.20 15.13 22.39
N ALA A 165 13.43 15.60 22.17
CA ALA A 165 14.55 14.70 21.94
C ALA A 165 14.76 13.75 23.12
N GLY A 166 14.88 12.45 22.86
CA GLY A 166 15.04 11.42 23.89
C GLY A 166 13.76 11.07 24.66
N SER A 167 12.61 11.65 24.31
CA SER A 167 11.34 11.28 24.93
C SER A 167 10.90 9.87 24.52
N PRO A 168 10.14 9.14 25.36
CA PRO A 168 9.71 7.79 25.03
C PRO A 168 8.89 7.72 23.72
N GLU A 169 8.08 8.73 23.42
CA GLU A 169 7.31 8.85 22.19
C GLU A 169 8.19 8.91 20.95
N LEU A 170 9.25 9.71 20.99
CA LEU A 170 10.16 9.90 19.86
C LEU A 170 10.96 8.61 19.62
N VAL A 171 11.46 7.97 20.69
CA VAL A 171 12.13 6.67 20.60
C VAL A 171 11.18 5.62 20.02
N ALA A 172 9.91 5.61 20.46
CA ALA A 172 8.90 4.70 19.96
C ALA A 172 8.60 4.90 18.46
N LEU A 173 8.60 6.15 17.99
CA LEU A 173 8.48 6.49 16.56
C LEU A 173 9.73 6.05 15.79
N GLU A 174 10.93 6.37 16.29
CA GLU A 174 12.21 6.00 15.70
C GLU A 174 12.32 4.48 15.48
N GLU A 175 11.89 3.67 16.44
CA GLU A 175 11.86 2.21 16.29
C GLU A 175 10.98 1.72 15.12
N VAL A 176 9.90 2.43 14.82
CA VAL A 176 9.01 2.10 13.70
C VAL A 176 9.62 2.59 12.38
N VAL A 177 10.08 3.84 12.36
CA VAL A 177 10.62 4.51 11.17
C VAL A 177 11.93 3.87 10.71
N ASN A 178 12.84 3.53 11.62
CA ASN A 178 14.12 2.89 11.34
C ASN A 178 14.03 1.36 11.18
N ASN A 179 12.83 0.78 11.14
CA ASN A 179 12.69 -0.67 11.04
C ASN A 179 13.32 -1.18 9.72
N LYS A 180 14.36 -2.02 9.84
CA LYS A 180 15.11 -2.53 8.67
C LYS A 180 14.24 -3.20 7.62
N ARG A 181 13.19 -3.93 8.03
CA ARG A 181 12.25 -4.57 7.11
C ARG A 181 11.38 -3.54 6.40
N LEU A 182 10.88 -2.53 7.11
CA LEU A 182 10.14 -1.42 6.50
C LEU A 182 10.98 -0.66 5.48
N LEU A 183 12.23 -0.33 5.82
CA LEU A 183 13.15 0.35 4.90
C LEU A 183 13.44 -0.49 3.65
N LYS A 184 13.52 -1.81 3.78
CA LYS A 184 13.63 -2.72 2.63
C LYS A 184 12.33 -2.77 1.82
N ASP A 185 11.17 -2.78 2.48
CA ASP A 185 9.87 -2.75 1.81
C ASP A 185 9.69 -1.46 0.98
N MET A 186 10.30 -0.34 1.36
CA MET A 186 10.25 0.93 0.60
C MET A 186 10.86 0.85 -0.79
N GLU A 187 11.80 -0.08 -1.01
CA GLU A 187 12.37 -0.33 -2.34
C GLU A 187 11.32 -0.84 -3.34
N LYS A 188 10.19 -1.34 -2.82
CA LYS A 188 9.06 -1.87 -3.58
C LYS A 188 7.91 -0.87 -3.72
N LEU A 189 8.09 0.39 -3.33
CA LEU A 189 7.04 1.40 -3.41
C LEU A 189 7.31 2.45 -4.48
N THR A 190 8.46 2.42 -5.13
CA THR A 190 9.01 3.51 -5.93
C THR A 190 8.10 3.95 -7.09
N GLU A 191 7.22 3.08 -7.60
CA GLU A 191 6.23 3.46 -8.63
C GLU A 191 4.88 3.95 -8.09
N PHE A 192 4.74 4.12 -6.77
CA PHE A 192 3.54 4.65 -6.13
C PHE A 192 2.25 3.92 -6.57
N ARG A 193 2.25 2.60 -6.44
CA ARG A 193 1.16 1.71 -6.86
C ARG A 193 0.23 1.38 -5.69
N HIS A 194 -1.06 1.21 -5.97
CA HIS A 194 -2.05 0.75 -4.99
C HIS A 194 -3.17 -0.11 -5.61
N THR A 195 -3.82 -0.93 -4.78
CA THR A 195 -4.80 -1.95 -5.23
C THR A 195 -6.26 -1.58 -4.96
N GLY A 196 -6.60 -0.28 -4.85
CA GLY A 196 -7.97 0.18 -4.55
C GLY A 196 -9.06 -0.42 -5.45
N GLU A 197 -8.87 -0.42 -6.77
CA GLU A 197 -9.82 -0.99 -7.72
C GLU A 197 -10.02 -2.51 -7.55
N LEU A 198 -8.97 -3.22 -7.13
CA LEU A 198 -9.06 -4.65 -6.85
C LEU A 198 -9.95 -4.92 -5.63
N GLU A 199 -9.93 -4.05 -4.62
CA GLU A 199 -10.80 -4.14 -3.45
C GLU A 199 -12.28 -3.84 -3.80
N VAL A 200 -12.52 -2.95 -4.76
CA VAL A 200 -13.87 -2.71 -5.33
C VAL A 200 -14.37 -3.98 -6.00
N PHE A 201 -13.55 -4.61 -6.84
CA PHE A 201 -13.89 -5.89 -7.47
C PHE A 201 -14.15 -6.99 -6.44
N HIS A 202 -13.29 -7.13 -5.41
CA HIS A 202 -13.50 -8.10 -4.34
C HIS A 202 -14.82 -7.89 -3.61
N SER A 203 -15.24 -6.63 -3.42
CA SER A 203 -16.54 -6.30 -2.83
C SER A 203 -17.71 -6.70 -3.73
N LEU A 204 -17.63 -6.39 -5.03
CA LEU A 204 -18.63 -6.83 -6.01
C LEU A 204 -18.74 -8.36 -6.09
N MET A 205 -17.60 -9.04 -6.07
CA MET A 205 -17.53 -10.50 -6.16
C MET A 205 -18.35 -11.19 -5.07
N LEU A 206 -18.53 -10.58 -3.90
CA LEU A 206 -19.36 -11.13 -2.82
C LEU A 206 -20.85 -11.27 -3.18
N LYS A 207 -21.35 -10.48 -4.14
CA LYS A 207 -22.70 -10.63 -4.70
C LYS A 207 -22.85 -11.97 -5.44
N TYR A 208 -21.80 -12.36 -6.16
CA TYR A 208 -21.77 -13.59 -6.96
C TYR A 208 -21.29 -14.80 -6.16
N LEU A 209 -20.36 -14.61 -5.22
CA LEU A 209 -19.75 -15.65 -4.39
C LEU A 209 -19.78 -15.25 -2.91
N PRO A 210 -20.95 -15.27 -2.25
CA PRO A 210 -21.03 -15.03 -0.81
C PRO A 210 -20.22 -16.05 -0.02
N LYS A 211 -19.37 -15.58 0.91
CA LYS A 211 -18.49 -16.44 1.74
C LYS A 211 -19.23 -17.49 2.58
N ARG A 212 -20.52 -17.29 2.86
CA ARG A 212 -21.36 -18.17 3.69
C ARG A 212 -21.98 -19.34 2.91
N LYS A 213 -21.79 -19.40 1.59
CA LYS A 213 -22.36 -20.45 0.74
C LYS A 213 -21.26 -21.30 0.16
N HIS A 214 -21.47 -22.61 0.17
CA HIS A 214 -20.61 -23.56 -0.52
C HIS A 214 -20.95 -23.58 -2.02
N PHE A 215 -19.92 -23.68 -2.87
CA PHE A 215 -20.05 -23.78 -4.32
C PHE A 215 -19.15 -24.90 -4.83
N SER A 216 -19.62 -25.66 -5.82
CA SER A 216 -18.75 -26.57 -6.57
C SER A 216 -17.71 -25.76 -7.36
N TYR A 217 -16.59 -26.40 -7.73
CA TYR A 217 -15.54 -25.74 -8.51
C TYR A 217 -16.09 -25.10 -9.80
N ARG A 218 -16.93 -25.84 -10.55
CA ARG A 218 -17.57 -25.33 -11.77
C ARG A 218 -18.44 -24.10 -11.49
N CYS A 219 -19.21 -24.10 -10.40
CA CYS A 219 -20.00 -22.95 -9.98
C CYS A 219 -19.12 -21.75 -9.61
N MET A 220 -17.98 -21.97 -8.93
CA MET A 220 -17.03 -20.91 -8.62
C MET A 220 -16.46 -20.29 -9.90
N VAL A 221 -16.03 -21.10 -10.87
CA VAL A 221 -15.53 -20.63 -12.16
C VAL A 221 -16.57 -19.73 -12.84
N ALA A 222 -17.79 -20.23 -13.04
CA ALA A 222 -18.84 -19.50 -13.75
C ALA A 222 -19.21 -18.19 -13.04
N ARG A 223 -19.32 -18.22 -11.70
CA ARG A 223 -19.68 -17.03 -10.92
C ARG A 223 -18.56 -15.99 -10.87
N THR A 224 -17.30 -16.40 -10.81
CA THR A 224 -16.15 -15.48 -10.92
C THR A 224 -16.10 -14.84 -12.31
N GLN A 225 -16.39 -15.59 -13.38
CA GLN A 225 -16.49 -15.04 -14.75
C GLN A 225 -17.59 -13.97 -14.82
N LEU A 226 -18.78 -14.25 -14.28
CA LEU A 226 -19.88 -13.28 -14.25
C LEU A 226 -19.51 -12.02 -13.45
N ALA A 227 -18.86 -12.17 -12.30
CA ALA A 227 -18.39 -11.04 -11.50
C ALA A 227 -17.36 -10.19 -12.26
N ALA A 228 -16.42 -10.82 -12.97
CA ALA A 228 -15.42 -10.13 -13.76
C ALA A 228 -16.04 -9.38 -14.96
N LEU A 229 -17.02 -9.99 -15.63
CA LEU A 229 -17.78 -9.34 -16.71
C LEU A 229 -18.58 -8.13 -16.21
N ASP A 230 -19.28 -8.28 -15.08
CA ASP A 230 -20.01 -7.18 -14.43
C ASP A 230 -19.05 -6.04 -14.05
N HIS A 231 -17.94 -6.35 -13.37
CA HIS A 231 -16.92 -5.35 -13.04
C HIS A 231 -16.40 -4.62 -14.28
N ASN A 232 -15.96 -5.36 -15.30
CA ASN A 232 -15.37 -4.79 -16.50
C ASN A 232 -16.35 -3.92 -17.30
N HIS A 233 -17.64 -4.19 -17.22
CA HIS A 233 -18.69 -3.38 -17.83
C HIS A 233 -18.92 -2.06 -17.07
N ASN A 234 -18.64 -2.04 -15.77
CA ASN A 234 -18.99 -0.93 -14.88
C ASN A 234 -17.80 -0.10 -14.37
N CYS A 235 -16.55 -0.60 -14.47
CA CYS A 235 -15.37 0.01 -13.85
C CYS A 235 -15.01 1.42 -14.39
N ASN A 236 -15.53 1.80 -15.56
CA ASN A 236 -15.26 3.10 -16.18
C ASN A 236 -16.44 4.08 -16.09
N ARG A 237 -17.46 3.78 -15.27
CA ARG A 237 -18.62 4.69 -15.12
C ARG A 237 -18.20 5.92 -14.33
N VAL A 238 -18.53 7.09 -14.87
CA VAL A 238 -18.29 8.38 -14.20
C VAL A 238 -19.20 8.46 -12.97
N GLN A 239 -18.66 8.97 -11.86
CA GLN A 239 -19.44 9.22 -10.65
C GLN A 239 -20.59 10.18 -10.98
N ALA A 240 -21.81 9.82 -10.55
CA ALA A 240 -22.97 10.68 -10.73
C ALA A 240 -22.77 12.00 -9.97
N VAL A 241 -22.84 13.12 -10.69
CA VAL A 241 -22.83 14.45 -10.09
C VAL A 241 -24.25 14.76 -9.62
N VAL A 242 -24.46 14.78 -8.30
CA VAL A 242 -25.72 15.20 -7.71
C VAL A 242 -25.69 16.72 -7.58
N ASN A 243 -26.29 17.43 -8.53
CA ASN A 243 -26.56 18.86 -8.38
C ASN A 243 -27.70 19.05 -7.38
N VAL A 244 -27.36 19.30 -6.12
CA VAL A 244 -28.36 19.73 -5.14
C VAL A 244 -28.71 21.18 -5.46
N ALA A 245 -29.81 21.38 -6.18
CA ALA A 245 -30.42 22.70 -6.30
C ALA A 245 -30.92 23.11 -4.92
N ILE A 246 -30.21 24.04 -4.27
CA ILE A 246 -30.75 24.76 -3.12
C ILE A 246 -31.85 25.66 -3.69
N GLN A 247 -33.11 25.24 -3.56
CA GLN A 247 -34.24 26.15 -3.67
C GLN A 247 -34.19 27.06 -2.43
N GLY A 248 -34.10 28.36 -2.67
CA GLY A 248 -33.90 29.41 -1.66
C GLY A 248 -35.14 29.73 -0.84
#